data_AF-A0A2V8L3C1-F1
#
_entry.id   AF-A0A2V8L3C1-F1
#
_cell.length_a   1.000
_cell.length_b   1.000
_cell.length_c   1.000
_cell.angle_alpha   90.00
_cell.angle_beta   90.00
_cell.angle_gamma   90.00
#
_symmetry.space_group_name_H-M   'P 1'
#
loop_
_entity.id
_entity.type
_entity.pdbx_description
1 polymer ?
#
loop_
_entity_poly.entity_id
_entity_poly.type
_entity_poly.pdbx_seq_one_letter_code
_entity_poly.pdbx_strand_id
1 'polypeptide(L)'
;MNEIPAVIDRRYSAESSIILMMQHHQNDGYESIVTVRVIQVRRLTVHDMWGSVIRYATENPQLEFYAGYSKLVLTLPPMLEGQIYFAPSTATLSVPVPPNTGQLVLIATMWELTHNIRDPMFAVFDKNSNFGSGIRALNTPKIWFELNPIFRKPILMRANGYEITVQITTPSLTTATF
;
A
#
# COMPACT_ATOMS: atom_id res chain seq x y z
N MET A 1 -79.02 11.67 -17.16
CA MET A 1 -78.26 11.65 -15.88
C MET A 1 -76.81 11.43 -16.23
N ASN A 2 -75.94 12.24 -15.63
CA ASN A 2 -74.59 12.55 -16.08
C ASN A 2 -73.59 11.42 -15.84
N GLU A 3 -72.75 11.12 -16.84
CA GLU A 3 -71.46 10.46 -16.65
C GLU A 3 -70.41 11.51 -16.28
N ILE A 4 -69.71 11.31 -15.17
CA ILE A 4 -68.56 12.11 -14.74
C ILE A 4 -67.30 11.31 -15.13
N PRO A 5 -66.37 11.85 -15.94
CA PRO A 5 -65.11 11.16 -16.19
C PRO A 5 -64.19 11.28 -14.97
N ALA A 6 -63.63 10.14 -14.54
CA ALA A 6 -62.61 10.09 -13.51
C ALA A 6 -61.33 10.79 -14.00
N VAL A 7 -60.91 11.82 -13.27
CA VAL A 7 -59.59 12.45 -13.41
C VAL A 7 -58.55 11.45 -12.96
N ILE A 8 -57.80 10.89 -13.92
CA ILE A 8 -56.61 10.07 -13.63
C ILE A 8 -55.52 11.02 -13.14
N ASP A 9 -55.31 11.01 -11.83
CA ASP A 9 -54.25 11.75 -11.15
C ASP A 9 -52.88 11.23 -11.61
N ARG A 10 -52.17 12.02 -12.43
CA ARG A 10 -50.83 11.71 -12.96
C ARG A 10 -49.71 11.79 -11.92
N ARG A 11 -50.02 11.77 -10.61
CA ARG A 11 -49.01 11.86 -9.55
C ARG A 11 -48.37 10.53 -9.16
N TYR A 12 -48.92 9.38 -9.55
CA TYR A 12 -48.37 8.06 -9.19
C TYR A 12 -47.29 7.49 -10.13
N SER A 13 -46.91 8.20 -11.19
CA SER A 13 -45.88 7.73 -12.13
C SER A 13 -44.46 8.19 -11.77
N ALA A 14 -44.29 9.33 -11.09
CA ALA A 14 -42.96 9.85 -10.80
C ALA A 14 -42.33 9.20 -9.55
N GLU A 15 -43.12 8.91 -8.53
CA GLU A 15 -42.61 8.25 -7.31
C GLU A 15 -42.30 6.78 -7.56
N SER A 16 -43.06 6.10 -8.42
CA SER A 16 -42.73 4.73 -8.85
C SER A 16 -41.44 4.67 -9.66
N SER A 17 -41.14 5.68 -10.49
CA SER A 17 -39.88 5.76 -11.22
C SER A 17 -38.69 6.15 -10.32
N ILE A 18 -38.92 6.96 -9.29
CA ILE A 18 -37.88 7.30 -8.30
C ILE A 18 -37.60 6.11 -7.38
N ILE A 19 -38.61 5.36 -6.96
CA ILE A 19 -38.43 4.15 -6.14
C ILE A 19 -37.81 3.02 -6.98
N LEU A 20 -38.17 2.89 -8.26
CA LEU A 20 -37.57 1.89 -9.17
C LEU A 20 -36.17 2.28 -9.66
N MET A 21 -35.84 3.57 -9.78
CA MET A 21 -34.46 4.03 -10.03
C MET A 21 -33.59 4.03 -8.76
N MET A 22 -34.18 4.14 -7.57
CA MET A 22 -33.47 3.93 -6.30
C MET A 22 -33.25 2.45 -5.98
N GLN A 23 -34.06 1.54 -6.54
CA GLN A 23 -33.85 0.09 -6.38
C GLN A 23 -32.82 -0.52 -7.34
N HIS A 24 -32.40 0.18 -8.40
CA HIS A 24 -31.27 -0.26 -9.22
C HIS A 24 -29.89 0.19 -8.73
N HIS A 25 -29.83 0.91 -7.61
CA HIS A 25 -28.60 1.30 -6.91
C HIS A 25 -28.43 0.62 -5.54
N GLN A 26 -29.07 -0.53 -5.32
CA GLN A 26 -28.95 -1.27 -4.05
C GLN A 26 -28.23 -2.63 -4.16
N ASN A 27 -27.43 -2.87 -5.21
CA ASN A 27 -26.66 -4.12 -5.35
C ASN A 27 -25.12 -3.98 -5.42
N ASP A 28 -24.54 -2.81 -5.14
CA ASP A 28 -23.06 -2.64 -5.08
C ASP A 28 -22.55 -2.16 -3.70
N GLY A 29 -23.30 -2.45 -2.64
CA GLY A 29 -23.12 -1.85 -1.29
C GLY A 29 -21.95 -2.34 -0.44
N TYR A 30 -20.96 -3.03 -1.01
CA TYR A 30 -19.67 -3.20 -0.34
C TYR A 30 -18.67 -2.32 -1.09
N GLU A 31 -18.24 -1.21 -0.47
CA GLU A 31 -16.99 -0.59 -0.88
C GLU A 31 -15.95 -1.70 -0.93
N SER A 32 -15.49 -2.03 -2.12
CA SER A 32 -14.49 -3.06 -2.30
C SER A 32 -13.23 -2.56 -1.61
N ILE A 33 -12.66 -3.33 -0.67
CA ILE A 33 -11.50 -2.92 0.13
C ILE A 33 -10.27 -3.71 -0.32
N VAL A 34 -9.15 -3.02 -0.52
CA VAL A 34 -7.84 -3.65 -0.58
C VAL A 34 -7.23 -3.64 0.82
N THR A 35 -6.77 -4.80 1.25
CA THR A 35 -6.07 -4.98 2.52
C THR A 35 -4.58 -5.18 2.23
N VAL A 36 -3.72 -4.40 2.88
CA VAL A 36 -2.27 -4.51 2.78
C VAL A 36 -1.71 -4.77 4.16
N ARG A 37 -1.15 -5.97 4.37
CA ARG A 37 -0.55 -6.38 5.63
C ARG A 37 0.97 -6.43 5.50
N VAL A 38 1.69 -5.78 6.41
CA VAL A 38 3.13 -6.01 6.57
C VAL A 38 3.30 -7.37 7.26
N ILE A 39 4.04 -8.29 6.63
CA ILE A 39 4.31 -9.62 7.18
C ILE A 39 5.62 -9.61 7.97
N GLN A 40 6.67 -9.07 7.35
CA GLN A 40 8.00 -9.03 7.94
C GLN A 40 8.82 -7.88 7.36
N VAL A 41 9.84 -7.49 8.10
CA VAL A 41 10.88 -6.56 7.67
C VAL A 41 12.22 -7.23 7.91
N ARG A 42 13.05 -7.33 6.87
CA ARG A 42 14.42 -7.84 6.95
C ARG A 42 15.39 -6.70 6.75
N ARG A 43 16.41 -6.60 7.61
CA ARG A 43 17.57 -5.74 7.36
C ARG A 43 18.52 -6.48 6.42
N LEU A 44 18.82 -5.90 5.26
CA LEU A 44 19.69 -6.50 4.25
C LEU A 44 21.16 -6.18 4.55
N THR A 45 22.05 -7.05 4.10
CA THR A 45 23.50 -6.83 4.15
C THR A 45 23.90 -5.80 3.11
N VAL A 46 24.51 -4.70 3.54
CA VAL A 46 25.00 -3.64 2.66
C VAL A 46 26.35 -3.15 3.16
N HIS A 47 27.40 -3.42 2.40
CA HIS A 47 28.76 -3.00 2.71
C HIS A 47 29.30 -1.99 1.68
N ASP A 48 30.24 -1.14 2.09
CA ASP A 48 30.99 -0.26 1.20
C ASP A 48 32.02 -1.04 0.35
N MET A 49 32.76 -0.35 -0.52
CA MET A 49 33.78 -0.98 -1.37
C MET A 49 34.96 -1.55 -0.57
N TRP A 50 35.08 -1.23 0.72
CA TRP A 50 36.10 -1.75 1.64
C TRP A 50 35.59 -2.85 2.56
N GLY A 51 34.32 -3.25 2.42
CA GLY A 51 33.69 -4.31 3.22
C GLY A 51 33.16 -3.86 4.59
N SER A 52 33.09 -2.54 4.85
CA SER A 52 32.49 -2.03 6.09
C SER A 52 30.98 -1.92 5.96
N VAL A 53 30.26 -2.20 7.05
CA VAL A 53 28.80 -2.05 7.11
C VAL A 53 28.42 -0.59 6.81
N ILE A 54 27.46 -0.41 5.90
CA ILE A 54 26.92 0.92 5.62
C ILE A 54 26.11 1.42 6.81
N ARG A 55 26.48 2.61 7.28
CA ARG A 55 25.95 3.34 8.45
C ARG A 55 26.39 2.77 9.79
N TYR A 56 25.71 1.75 10.30
CA TYR A 56 25.89 1.28 11.68
C TYR A 56 25.77 -0.22 11.80
N ALA A 57 26.56 -0.86 12.68
CA ALA A 57 26.47 -2.31 12.90
C ALA A 57 25.08 -2.73 13.41
N THR A 58 24.49 -1.92 14.30
CA THR A 58 23.12 -2.05 14.80
C THR A 58 22.34 -0.78 14.48
N GLU A 59 21.14 -0.92 13.96
CA GLU A 59 20.22 0.20 13.68
C GLU A 59 18.99 0.10 14.58
N ASN A 60 18.37 1.24 14.94
CA ASN A 60 17.09 1.31 15.64
C ASN A 60 15.97 1.75 14.67
N PRO A 61 15.45 0.83 13.84
CA PRO A 61 14.51 1.19 12.78
C PRO A 61 13.08 1.41 13.24
N GLN A 62 12.41 2.33 12.56
CA GLN A 62 10.95 2.45 12.50
C GLN A 62 10.52 2.40 11.04
N LEU A 63 9.51 1.59 10.73
CA LEU A 63 8.85 1.59 9.42
C LEU A 63 7.65 2.55 9.49
N GLU A 64 7.67 3.59 8.66
CA GLU A 64 6.47 4.34 8.30
C GLU A 64 5.94 3.80 6.97
N PHE A 65 4.75 3.19 6.99
CA PHE A 65 4.16 2.54 5.82
C PHE A 65 2.83 3.21 5.47
N TYR A 66 2.64 3.53 4.20
CA TYR A 66 1.42 4.13 3.68
C TYR A 66 0.84 3.26 2.57
N ALA A 67 -0.49 3.16 2.57
CA ALA A 67 -1.27 2.68 1.45
C ALA A 67 -2.35 3.75 1.18
N GLY A 68 -2.29 4.40 0.01
CA GLY A 68 -3.13 5.57 -0.24
C GLY A 68 -2.97 6.65 0.85
N TYR A 69 -4.07 7.04 1.49
CA TYR A 69 -4.07 8.02 2.60
C TYR A 69 -3.97 7.40 3.99
N SER A 70 -3.91 6.06 4.09
CA SER A 70 -3.81 5.35 5.37
C SER A 70 -2.34 5.16 5.76
N LYS A 71 -2.04 5.31 7.05
CA LYS A 71 -0.69 5.20 7.62
C LYS A 71 -0.62 4.12 8.69
N LEU A 72 0.43 3.33 8.66
CA LEU A 72 0.87 2.40 9.69
C LEU A 72 2.28 2.78 10.13
N VAL A 73 2.55 2.72 11.42
CA VAL A 73 3.91 2.89 11.96
C VAL A 73 4.26 1.66 12.78
N LEU A 74 5.40 1.06 12.49
CA LEU A 74 5.96 -0.06 13.26
C LEU A 74 7.32 0.36 13.81
N THR A 75 7.47 0.41 15.13
CA THR A 75 8.78 0.49 15.76
C THR A 75 9.34 -0.91 15.89
N LEU A 76 10.51 -1.15 15.29
CA LEU A 76 11.16 -2.44 15.28
C LEU A 76 12.18 -2.50 16.45
N PRO A 77 12.52 -3.70 16.95
CA PRO A 77 13.66 -3.84 17.86
C PRO A 77 14.97 -3.44 17.16
N PRO A 78 16.06 -3.19 17.90
CA PRO A 78 17.38 -2.99 17.31
C PRO A 78 17.74 -4.13 16.36
N MET A 79 18.20 -3.81 15.15
CA MET A 79 18.43 -4.78 14.08
C MET A 79 19.89 -4.82 13.62
N LEU A 80 20.46 -6.02 13.57
CA LEU A 80 21.69 -6.38 12.85
C LEU A 80 21.37 -6.76 11.40
N GLU A 81 22.38 -6.73 10.52
CA GLU A 81 22.21 -7.21 9.15
C GLU A 81 21.76 -8.68 9.13
N GLY A 82 20.86 -9.01 8.20
CA GLY A 82 20.27 -10.34 8.06
C GLY A 82 19.12 -10.63 9.03
N GLN A 83 18.93 -9.82 10.08
CA GLN A 83 17.83 -10.04 11.03
C GLN A 83 16.47 -9.76 10.38
N ILE A 84 15.48 -10.54 10.83
CA ILE A 84 14.10 -10.46 10.38
C ILE A 84 13.23 -10.13 11.58
N TYR A 85 12.42 -9.09 11.44
CA TYR A 85 11.32 -8.77 12.32
C TYR A 85 10.02 -9.29 11.70
N PHE A 86 9.26 -10.12 12.43
CA PHE A 86 7.92 -10.54 12.02
C PHE A 86 6.89 -9.59 12.62
N ALA A 87 6.10 -8.97 11.75
CA ALA A 87 5.10 -7.99 12.17
C ALA A 87 3.85 -8.69 12.76
N PRO A 88 3.17 -8.05 13.74
CA PRO A 88 1.94 -8.61 14.30
C PRO A 88 0.85 -8.72 13.22
N SER A 89 -0.14 -9.58 13.43
CA SER A 89 -1.28 -9.73 12.50
C SER A 89 -2.06 -8.43 12.29
N THR A 90 -2.03 -7.53 13.27
CA THR A 90 -2.65 -6.20 13.25
C THR A 90 -1.88 -5.15 12.43
N ALA A 91 -0.68 -5.47 11.92
CA ALA A 91 0.11 -4.58 11.07
C ALA A 91 -0.47 -4.48 9.64
N THR A 92 -1.71 -4.03 9.55
CA THR A 92 -2.54 -4.09 8.35
C THR A 92 -3.21 -2.74 8.10
N LEU A 93 -3.28 -2.35 6.83
CA LEU A 93 -4.03 -1.20 6.34
C LEU A 93 -5.16 -1.69 5.44
N SER A 94 -6.34 -1.11 5.63
CA SER A 94 -7.49 -1.29 4.74
C SER A 94 -7.71 0.03 4.01
N VAL A 95 -7.81 -0.04 2.68
CA VAL A 95 -8.07 1.12 1.82
C VAL A 95 -9.18 0.78 0.83
N PRO A 96 -10.02 1.76 0.46
CA PRO A 96 -10.95 1.56 -0.64
C PRO A 96 -10.19 1.12 -1.90
N VAL A 97 -10.78 0.22 -2.67
CA VAL A 97 -10.28 -0.16 -4.00
C VAL A 97 -10.19 1.11 -4.84
N PRO A 98 -9.00 1.41 -5.40
CA PRO A 98 -8.87 2.54 -6.32
C PRO A 98 -9.90 2.44 -7.46
N PRO A 99 -10.39 3.56 -8.01
CA PRO A 99 -11.33 3.56 -9.13
C PRO A 99 -10.86 2.71 -10.31
N ASN A 100 -11.72 2.46 -11.30
CA ASN A 100 -11.41 1.59 -12.44
C ASN A 100 -10.14 1.98 -13.25
N THR A 101 -9.68 3.22 -13.13
CA THR A 101 -8.43 3.76 -13.71
C THR A 101 -7.35 4.07 -12.67
N GLY A 102 -7.59 3.70 -11.40
CA GLY A 102 -6.77 4.04 -10.24
C GLY A 102 -5.59 3.09 -10.02
N GLN A 103 -4.70 3.51 -9.13
CA GLN A 103 -3.49 2.79 -8.75
C GLN A 103 -3.43 2.64 -7.24
N LEU A 104 -2.98 1.47 -6.77
CA LEU A 104 -2.59 1.29 -5.38
C LEU A 104 -1.15 1.77 -5.23
N VAL A 105 -0.96 2.87 -4.49
CA VAL A 105 0.37 3.38 -4.17
C VAL A 105 0.73 2.96 -2.75
N LEU A 106 1.84 2.25 -2.62
CA LEU A 106 2.46 1.90 -1.35
C LEU A 106 3.71 2.75 -1.17
N ILE A 107 3.89 3.32 0.02
CA ILE A 107 5.11 4.06 0.38
C ILE A 107 5.66 3.42 1.64
N ALA A 108 6.91 2.98 1.59
CA ALA A 108 7.63 2.49 2.77
C ALA A 108 8.81 3.42 3.04
N THR A 109 8.91 3.92 4.26
CA THR A 109 10.06 4.69 4.73
C THR A 109 10.65 4.00 5.94
N MET A 110 11.89 3.52 5.82
CA MET A 110 12.66 3.09 6.98
C MET A 110 13.33 4.30 7.59
N TRP A 111 13.07 4.52 8.88
CA TRP A 111 13.64 5.60 9.66
C TRP A 111 14.58 5.01 10.71
N GLU A 112 15.87 5.34 10.64
CA GLU A 112 16.82 5.06 11.71
C GLU A 112 16.70 6.16 12.77
N LEU A 113 16.14 5.82 13.92
CA LEU A 113 15.71 6.79 14.93
C LEU A 113 16.89 7.49 15.61
N THR A 114 18.02 6.81 15.80
CA THR A 114 19.16 7.34 16.55
C THR A 114 19.88 8.45 15.80
N HIS A 115 20.02 8.31 14.48
CA HIS A 115 20.76 9.23 13.62
C HIS A 115 19.86 10.01 12.67
N ASN A 116 18.54 9.82 12.80
CA ASN A 116 17.51 10.51 12.04
C ASN A 116 17.65 10.37 10.52
N ILE A 117 17.94 9.16 10.04
CA ILE A 117 18.14 8.87 8.61
C ILE A 117 16.89 8.21 8.04
N ARG A 118 16.39 8.69 6.89
CA ARG A 118 15.16 8.19 6.25
C ARG A 118 15.44 7.64 4.86
N ASP A 119 14.94 6.43 4.62
CA ASP A 119 15.07 5.69 3.37
C ASP A 119 13.69 5.42 2.76
N PRO A 120 13.15 6.37 1.99
CA PRO A 120 11.84 6.21 1.36
C PRO A 120 11.92 5.38 0.08
N MET A 121 10.87 4.62 -0.17
CA MET A 121 10.57 3.99 -1.45
C MET A 121 9.07 4.03 -1.71
N PHE A 122 8.67 3.98 -2.98
CA PHE A 122 7.27 3.78 -3.35
C PHE A 122 7.13 2.70 -4.41
N ALA A 123 6.01 1.98 -4.36
CA ALA A 123 5.60 1.02 -5.38
C ALA A 123 4.17 1.36 -5.82
N VAL A 124 3.92 1.17 -7.11
CA VAL A 124 2.62 1.45 -7.73
C VAL A 124 2.12 0.17 -8.36
N PHE A 125 0.91 -0.25 -7.99
CA PHE A 125 0.24 -1.41 -8.55
C PHE A 125 -1.04 -0.99 -9.25
N ASP A 126 -1.17 -1.37 -10.51
CA ASP A 126 -2.33 -1.03 -11.32
C ASP A 126 -3.45 -2.09 -11.18
N LYS A 127 -4.63 -1.75 -11.68
CA LYS A 127 -5.76 -2.67 -11.71
C LYS A 127 -5.49 -3.91 -12.57
N ASN A 128 -4.74 -3.78 -13.66
CA ASN A 128 -4.48 -4.87 -14.61
C ASN A 128 -3.65 -6.00 -13.98
N SER A 129 -2.81 -5.67 -13.01
CA SER A 129 -2.06 -6.61 -12.16
C SER A 129 -2.81 -6.99 -10.88
N ASN A 130 -4.14 -6.77 -10.86
CA ASN A 130 -5.00 -6.96 -9.69
C ASN A 130 -4.42 -6.27 -8.45
N PHE A 131 -3.99 -5.02 -8.61
CA PHE A 131 -3.35 -4.20 -7.57
C PHE A 131 -2.19 -4.89 -6.85
N GLY A 132 -1.50 -5.83 -7.51
CA GLY A 132 -0.39 -6.55 -6.91
C GLY A 132 -0.79 -7.61 -5.89
N SER A 133 -2.03 -8.13 -5.94
CA SER A 133 -2.54 -9.17 -5.04
C SER A 133 -1.55 -10.34 -4.84
N GLY A 134 -1.43 -10.81 -3.60
CA GLY A 134 -0.44 -11.80 -3.15
C GLY A 134 0.70 -11.20 -2.33
N ILE A 135 1.77 -11.96 -2.18
CA ILE A 135 2.98 -11.55 -1.45
C ILE A 135 3.84 -10.67 -2.35
N ARG A 136 4.28 -9.52 -1.85
CA ARG A 136 5.20 -8.60 -2.53
C ARG A 136 6.35 -8.19 -1.61
N ALA A 137 7.51 -7.95 -2.20
CA ALA A 137 8.68 -7.43 -1.51
C ALA A 137 8.93 -5.98 -1.96
N LEU A 138 9.13 -5.08 -1.00
CA LEU A 138 9.45 -3.69 -1.21
C LEU A 138 10.83 -3.42 -0.62
N ASN A 139 11.73 -2.79 -1.39
CA ASN A 139 13.09 -2.54 -0.94
C ASN A 139 13.31 -1.05 -0.68
N THR A 140 13.55 -0.68 0.58
CA THR A 140 13.98 0.68 0.92
C THR A 140 15.48 0.82 0.71
N PRO A 141 15.94 1.91 0.07
CA PRO A 141 17.34 2.03 -0.31
C PRO A 141 18.19 2.63 0.82
N LYS A 142 19.41 2.12 1.01
CA LYS A 142 20.48 2.90 1.64
C LYS A 142 21.21 3.70 0.58
N ILE A 143 21.39 4.98 0.83
CA ILE A 143 22.12 5.92 -0.03
C ILE A 143 23.27 6.50 0.79
N TRP A 144 24.48 6.52 0.22
CA TRP A 144 25.68 7.07 0.85
C TRP A 144 26.64 7.64 -0.21
N PHE A 145 27.60 8.44 0.24
CA PHE A 145 28.69 8.91 -0.61
C PHE A 145 29.96 8.12 -0.29
N GLU A 146 30.74 7.82 -1.33
CA GLU A 146 31.98 7.08 -1.19
C GLU A 146 33.06 7.65 -2.12
N LEU A 147 34.32 7.63 -1.70
CA LEU A 147 35.42 8.04 -2.56
C LEU A 147 35.75 6.89 -3.51
N ASN A 148 35.55 7.09 -4.80
CA ASN A 148 35.94 6.07 -5.77
C ASN A 148 37.48 5.96 -5.83
N PRO A 149 38.06 4.77 -5.59
CA PRO A 149 39.52 4.60 -5.53
C PRO A 149 40.20 4.84 -6.89
N ILE A 150 39.48 4.70 -7.99
CA ILE A 150 39.97 4.88 -9.37
C ILE A 150 39.83 6.35 -9.79
N PHE A 151 38.65 6.93 -9.61
CA PHE A 151 38.33 8.27 -10.15
C PHE A 151 38.67 9.43 -9.19
N ARG A 152 39.08 9.13 -7.94
CA ARG A 152 39.45 10.10 -6.89
C ARG A 152 38.40 11.20 -6.67
N LYS A 153 37.12 10.88 -6.94
CA LYS A 153 35.99 11.78 -6.72
C LYS A 153 34.90 11.08 -5.92
N PRO A 154 34.10 11.82 -5.13
CA PRO A 154 32.93 11.28 -4.49
C PRO A 154 31.94 10.72 -5.53
N ILE A 155 31.39 9.55 -5.25
CA ILE A 155 30.29 8.95 -6.00
C ILE A 155 29.11 8.69 -5.05
N LEU A 156 27.90 8.86 -5.56
CA LEU A 156 26.69 8.51 -4.84
C LEU A 156 26.41 7.02 -5.06
N MET A 157 26.39 6.27 -3.96
CA MET A 157 26.13 4.85 -3.94
C MET A 157 24.71 4.57 -3.46
N ARG A 158 24.12 3.48 -3.95
CA ARG A 158 22.78 3.04 -3.58
C ARG A 158 22.70 1.52 -3.57
N ALA A 159 22.08 0.97 -2.52
CA ALA A 159 21.77 -0.44 -2.41
C ALA A 159 20.47 -0.66 -1.62
N ASN A 160 19.90 -1.86 -1.68
CA ASN A 160 18.71 -2.20 -0.90
C ASN A 160 19.12 -2.39 0.56
N GLY A 161 18.57 -1.58 1.48
CA GLY A 161 18.90 -1.61 2.90
C GLY A 161 17.94 -2.45 3.74
N TYR A 162 16.65 -2.41 3.42
CA TYR A 162 15.64 -3.27 4.05
C TYR A 162 14.69 -3.81 3.00
N GLU A 163 14.28 -5.06 3.21
CA GLU A 163 13.18 -5.71 2.48
C GLU A 163 11.95 -5.76 3.38
N ILE A 164 10.86 -5.16 2.92
CA ILE A 164 9.55 -5.20 3.56
C ILE A 164 8.69 -6.17 2.76
N THR A 165 8.32 -7.29 3.38
CA THR A 165 7.38 -8.25 2.78
C THR A 165 5.96 -7.88 3.18
N VAL A 166 5.10 -7.70 2.18
CA VAL A 166 3.69 -7.37 2.36
C VAL A 166 2.80 -8.44 1.73
N GLN A 167 1.63 -8.66 2.31
CA GLN A 167 0.53 -9.40 1.70
C GLN A 167 -0.52 -8.39 1.26
N ILE A 168 -0.82 -8.39 -0.03
CA ILE A 168 -1.92 -7.60 -0.61
C ILE A 168 -3.08 -8.55 -0.87
N THR A 169 -4.25 -8.20 -0.35
CA THR A 169 -5.49 -8.96 -0.56
C THR A 169 -6.52 -8.01 -1.17
N THR A 170 -6.95 -8.34 -2.38
CA THR A 170 -8.01 -7.66 -3.10
C THR A 170 -9.31 -8.44 -2.98
N PRO A 171 -10.49 -7.80 -3.07
CA PRO A 171 -11.74 -8.52 -3.14
C PRO A 171 -11.79 -9.35 -4.42
N SER A 172 -12.32 -10.57 -4.33
CA SER A 172 -12.47 -11.45 -5.48
C SER A 172 -13.46 -10.84 -6.47
N LEU A 173 -13.07 -10.74 -7.74
CA LEU A 173 -14.02 -10.50 -8.82
C LEU A 173 -14.86 -11.77 -8.98
N THR A 174 -16.02 -11.84 -8.33
CA THR A 174 -17.02 -12.86 -8.67
C THR A 174 -17.54 -12.54 -10.07
N THR A 175 -17.02 -13.23 -11.08
CA THR A 175 -17.61 -13.22 -12.42
C THR A 175 -19.00 -13.86 -12.30
N ALA A 176 -20.04 -13.05 -12.24
CA ALA A 176 -21.41 -13.54 -12.40
C ALA A 176 -21.54 -14.05 -13.85
N THR A 177 -21.50 -15.36 -14.02
CA THR A 177 -22.00 -16.01 -15.24
C THR A 177 -23.52 -15.84 -15.23
N PHE A 178 -24.02 -14.94 -16.08
CA PHE A 178 -25.43 -14.90 -16.48
C PHE A 178 -25.65 -15.89 -17.62
#